data_AF-A0A2M8NES8-F1
#
_entry.id   AF-A0A2M8NES8-F1
#
_cell.length_a   1.000
_cell.length_b   1.000
_cell.length_c   1.000
_cell.angle_alpha   90.00
_cell.angle_beta   90.00
_cell.angle_gamma   90.00
#
_symmetry.space_group_name_H-M   'P 1'
#
loop_
_entity.id
_entity.type
_entity.pdbx_description
1 polymer ?
#
loop_
_entity_poly.entity_id
_entity_poly.type
_entity_poly.pdbx_seq_one_letter_code
_entity_poly.pdbx_strand_id
1 'polypeptide(L)'
;HLWIVPRRHTAHFLNATADEIEDLAHVLRDVLRRIYYGLNDPDYNYVIRSAPESERLARHLHWYVTVIPRVTQTAGFEMGTGMFINTALPEESARFLRNVVLPDDSTDNDYD
;
A
#
# COMPACT_ATOMS: atom_id res chain seq x y z
N HIS A 1 2.04 -2.12 -7.29
CA HIS A 1 1.33 -0.95 -6.72
C HIS A 1 0.09 -1.45 -6.00
N LEU A 2 -0.14 -1.05 -4.75
CA LEU A 2 -1.23 -1.55 -3.89
C LEU A 2 -1.94 -0.39 -3.18
N TRP A 3 -3.26 -0.48 -3.03
CA TRP A 3 -4.07 0.52 -2.33
C TRP A 3 -4.75 -0.08 -1.11
N ILE A 4 -4.67 0.65 0.00
CA ILE A 4 -5.47 0.42 1.21
C ILE A 4 -6.45 1.58 1.32
N VAL A 5 -7.74 1.28 1.24
CA VAL A 5 -8.82 2.27 1.16
C VAL A 5 -9.78 2.02 2.33
N PRO A 6 -10.17 3.04 3.11
CA PRO A 6 -11.15 2.84 4.17
C PRO A 6 -12.51 2.49 3.56
N ARG A 7 -13.28 1.65 4.26
CA ARG A 7 -14.62 1.26 3.80
C ARG A 7 -15.60 2.43 3.87
N ARG A 8 -15.49 3.26 4.90
CA ARG A 8 -16.29 4.47 5.07
C ARG A 8 -15.74 5.57 4.17
N HIS A 9 -16.59 6.11 3.31
CA HIS A 9 -16.22 7.21 2.43
C HIS A 9 -15.84 8.46 3.25
N THR A 10 -14.57 8.86 3.15
CA THR A 10 -14.04 10.11 3.69
C THR A 10 -12.98 10.69 2.78
N ALA A 11 -13.06 12.01 2.54
CA ALA A 11 -12.14 12.70 1.64
C ALA A 11 -10.74 12.91 2.24
N HIS A 12 -10.67 13.10 3.57
CA HIS A 12 -9.46 13.56 4.24
C HIS A 12 -9.00 12.58 5.31
N PHE A 13 -7.71 12.26 5.34
CA PHE A 13 -7.13 11.30 6.27
C PHE A 13 -7.33 11.70 7.74
N LEU A 14 -7.20 12.99 8.04
CA LEU A 14 -7.44 13.51 9.40
C LEU A 14 -8.89 13.38 9.89
N ASN A 15 -9.81 12.87 9.08
CA ASN A 15 -11.18 12.53 9.49
C ASN A 15 -11.35 11.02 9.80
N ALA A 16 -10.26 10.24 9.78
CA ALA A 16 -10.26 8.84 10.18
C ALA A 16 -10.53 8.71 11.68
N THR A 17 -11.29 7.68 12.07
CA THR A 17 -11.53 7.35 13.48
C THR A 17 -10.35 6.57 14.06
N ALA A 18 -10.27 6.47 15.40
CA ALA A 18 -9.23 5.67 16.04
C ALA A 18 -9.27 4.20 15.58
N ASP A 19 -10.47 3.60 15.52
CA ASP A 19 -10.67 2.25 15.01
C ASP A 19 -10.19 2.07 13.56
N GLU A 20 -10.42 3.06 12.69
CA GLU A 20 -9.95 3.03 11.31
C GLU A 20 -8.41 3.14 11.20
N ILE A 21 -7.77 3.86 12.13
CA ILE A 21 -6.31 3.93 12.22
C ILE A 21 -5.73 2.61 12.72
N GLU A 22 -6.39 1.96 13.69
CA GLU A 22 -6.01 0.64 14.18
C GLU A 22 -6.16 -0.43 13.07
N ASP A 23 -7.30 -0.44 12.37
CA ASP A 23 -7.52 -1.29 11.20
C ASP A 23 -6.48 -1.04 10.12
N LEU A 24 -6.15 0.22 9.84
CA LEU A 24 -5.10 0.56 8.88
C LEU A 24 -3.74 0.00 9.31
N ALA A 25 -3.38 0.08 10.59
CA ALA A 25 -2.12 -0.45 11.10
C ALA A 25 -2.04 -1.97 10.90
N HIS A 26 -3.12 -2.70 11.21
CA HIS A 26 -3.21 -4.15 11.00
C HIS A 26 -3.07 -4.52 9.52
N VAL A 27 -3.83 -3.85 8.64
CA VAL A 27 -3.80 -4.13 7.19
C VAL A 27 -2.45 -3.75 6.59
N LEU A 28 -1.88 -2.61 6.97
CA LEU A 28 -0.58 -2.16 6.47
C LEU A 28 0.52 -3.14 6.89
N ARG A 29 0.51 -3.62 8.15
CA ARG A 29 1.45 -4.66 8.62
C ARG A 29 1.33 -5.94 7.80
N ASP A 30 0.12 -6.47 7.59
CA ASP A 30 -0.09 -7.67 6.77
C ASP A 30 0.42 -7.48 5.33
N VAL A 31 0.09 -6.35 4.70
CA VAL A 31 0.55 -6.02 3.34
C VAL A 31 2.08 -5.96 3.26
N LEU A 32 2.73 -5.27 4.19
CA LEU A 32 4.19 -5.14 4.21
C LEU A 32 4.88 -6.47 4.48
N ARG A 33 4.34 -7.33 5.35
CA ARG A 33 4.87 -8.68 5.57
C ARG A 33 4.74 -9.55 4.32
N ARG A 34 3.62 -9.48 3.61
CA ARG A 34 3.44 -10.21 2.34
C ARG A 34 4.40 -9.73 1.26
N ILE A 35 4.71 -8.43 1.22
CA ILE A 35 5.74 -7.88 0.35
C ILE A 35 7.11 -8.42 0.77
N TYR A 36 7.45 -8.39 2.05
CA TYR A 36 8.73 -8.87 2.58
C TYR A 36 8.99 -10.34 2.20
N TYR A 37 8.10 -11.26 2.59
CA TYR A 37 8.32 -12.68 2.33
C TYR A 37 8.02 -13.08 0.88
N GLY A 38 7.04 -12.44 0.24
CA GLY A 38 6.66 -12.78 -1.13
C GLY A 38 7.65 -12.25 -2.16
N LEU A 39 8.12 -11.02 -2.00
CA LEU A 39 8.94 -10.34 -3.00
C LEU A 39 10.43 -10.26 -2.63
N ASN A 40 10.86 -11.04 -1.63
CA ASN A 40 12.24 -11.10 -1.17
C ASN A 40 12.77 -9.73 -0.71
N ASP A 41 12.06 -9.13 0.24
CA ASP A 41 12.40 -7.88 0.93
C ASP A 41 12.83 -6.72 0.01
N PRO A 42 11.96 -6.26 -0.91
CA PRO A 42 12.28 -5.11 -1.74
C PRO A 42 12.13 -3.80 -0.96
N ASP A 43 12.94 -2.81 -1.31
CA ASP A 43 12.68 -1.41 -0.93
C ASP A 43 11.25 -1.01 -1.34
N TYR A 44 10.59 -0.19 -0.53
CA TYR A 44 9.27 0.33 -0.86
C TYR A 44 9.10 1.78 -0.42
N ASN A 45 8.11 2.44 -1.01
CA ASN A 45 7.58 3.68 -0.51
C ASN A 45 6.10 3.50 -0.21
N TYR A 46 5.60 4.16 0.84
CA TYR A 46 4.18 4.34 1.02
C TYR A 46 3.81 5.82 1.06
N VAL A 47 2.60 6.14 0.60
CA VAL A 47 2.09 7.51 0.53
C VAL A 47 0.65 7.54 0.99
N ILE A 48 0.34 8.44 1.92
CA ILE A 48 -1.03 8.79 2.29
C ILE A 48 -1.52 9.84 1.30
N ARG A 49 -2.56 9.52 0.53
CA ARG A 49 -3.25 10.50 -0.32
C ARG A 49 -4.50 10.95 0.39
N SER A 50 -4.59 12.24 0.63
CA SER A 50 -5.69 12.91 1.32
C SER A 50 -6.14 14.09 0.48
N ALA A 51 -7.43 14.47 0.58
CA ALA A 51 -7.88 15.77 0.10
C ALA A 51 -7.04 16.90 0.73
N PRO A 52 -6.92 18.07 0.08
CA PRO A 52 -6.35 19.24 0.71
C PRO A 52 -7.26 19.73 1.86
N GLU A 53 -6.71 20.52 2.78
CA GLU A 53 -7.42 21.02 3.96
C GLU A 53 -8.69 21.83 3.60
N SER A 54 -8.67 22.56 2.48
CA SER A 54 -9.83 23.31 1.98
C SER A 54 -11.00 22.44 1.51
N GLU A 55 -10.78 21.14 1.31
CA GLU A 55 -11.73 20.21 0.68
C GLU A 55 -12.02 18.97 1.55
N ARG A 56 -11.92 19.11 2.87
CA ARG A 56 -12.09 17.99 3.83
C ARG A 56 -13.40 17.21 3.73
N LEU A 57 -14.43 17.82 3.16
CA LEU A 57 -15.78 17.25 3.02
C LEU A 57 -16.19 17.03 1.56
N ALA A 58 -15.24 17.09 0.62
CA ALA A 58 -15.49 16.89 -0.79
C ALA A 58 -15.96 15.45 -1.09
N ARG A 59 -17.24 15.29 -1.47
CA ARG A 59 -17.87 13.98 -1.72
C ARG A 59 -17.29 13.19 -2.90
N HIS A 60 -16.46 13.82 -3.72
CA HIS A 60 -15.83 13.20 -4.89
C HIS A 60 -14.38 12.76 -4.61
N LEU A 61 -13.85 13.06 -3.43
CA LEU A 61 -12.51 12.65 -2.99
C LEU A 61 -12.61 11.55 -1.94
N HIS A 62 -11.63 10.65 -1.93
CA HIS A 62 -11.52 9.57 -0.97
C HIS A 62 -10.04 9.44 -0.59
N TRP A 63 -9.70 9.52 0.69
CA TRP A 63 -8.32 9.29 1.11
C TRP A 63 -7.98 7.80 1.02
N TYR A 64 -6.72 7.49 0.77
CA TYR A 64 -6.20 6.12 0.75
C TYR A 64 -4.68 6.09 0.98
N VAL A 65 -4.17 4.94 1.38
CA VAL A 65 -2.73 4.66 1.41
C VAL A 65 -2.35 3.88 0.17
N THR A 66 -1.18 4.20 -0.39
CA THR A 66 -0.57 3.42 -1.45
C THR A 66 0.77 2.89 -1.01
N VAL A 67 1.04 1.62 -1.34
CA VAL A 67 2.34 0.98 -1.17
C VAL A 67 2.93 0.65 -2.55
N ILE A 68 4.19 1.01 -2.75
CA ILE A 68 4.91 0.88 -4.02
C ILE A 68 6.22 0.11 -3.77
N PRO A 69 6.21 -1.22 -3.91
CA PRO A 69 7.43 -2.02 -3.90
C PRO A 69 8.29 -1.71 -5.13
N ARG A 70 9.60 -1.55 -4.95
CA ARG A 70 10.58 -1.28 -6.02
C ARG A 70 11.11 -2.58 -6.60
N VAL A 71 10.25 -3.27 -7.36
CA VAL A 71 10.57 -4.56 -8.00
C VAL A 71 11.18 -4.44 -9.39
N THR A 72 11.10 -3.27 -10.02
CA THR A 72 11.67 -2.98 -11.35
C THR A 72 12.52 -1.72 -11.30
N GLN A 73 13.56 -1.68 -12.14
CA GLN A 73 14.29 -0.43 -12.37
C GLN A 73 13.53 0.43 -13.39
N THR A 74 13.32 1.70 -13.06
CA THR A 74 12.76 2.71 -13.96
C THR A 74 13.68 2.90 -15.16
N ALA A 75 13.19 2.73 -16.40
CA ALA A 75 13.98 2.93 -17.61
C ALA A 75 13.86 4.37 -18.13
N GLY A 76 14.57 4.66 -19.23
CA GLY A 76 14.59 5.99 -19.84
C GLY A 76 13.23 6.48 -20.36
N PHE A 77 12.31 5.55 -20.64
CA PHE A 77 10.96 5.88 -21.10
C PHE A 77 10.10 6.47 -19.99
N GLU A 78 10.07 5.84 -18.82
CA GLU A 78 9.29 6.31 -17.69
C GLU A 78 9.81 7.67 -17.20
N MET A 79 11.14 7.86 -17.19
CA MET A 79 11.75 9.15 -16.87
C MET A 79 11.45 10.23 -17.92
N GLY A 80 11.45 9.88 -19.21
CA GLY A 80 11.23 10.82 -20.30
C GLY A 80 9.76 11.23 -20.51
N THR A 81 8.82 10.37 -20.12
CA THR A 81 7.38 10.57 -20.41
C THR A 81 6.51 10.75 -19.17
N GLY A 82 6.97 10.33 -18.00
CA GLY A 82 6.15 10.26 -16.78
C GLY A 82 5.10 9.16 -16.80
N MET A 83 5.05 8.32 -17.85
CA MET A 83 4.17 7.15 -17.91
C MET A 83 4.87 5.93 -17.31
N PHE A 84 4.13 5.13 -16.53
CA PHE A 84 4.65 3.90 -15.96
C PHE A 84 4.12 2.69 -16.71
N ILE A 85 5.01 1.76 -17.05
CA ILE A 85 4.62 0.46 -17.59
C ILE A 85 4.50 -0.50 -16.42
N ASN A 86 3.27 -0.95 -16.13
CA ASN A 86 3.06 -2.05 -15.21
C ASN A 86 3.12 -3.37 -15.99
N THR A 87 4.20 -4.12 -15.82
CA THR A 87 4.42 -5.40 -16.52
C THR A 87 3.61 -6.55 -15.92
N ALA A 88 3.05 -6.39 -14.71
CA ALA A 88 2.23 -7.38 -14.04
C ALA A 88 0.75 -6.96 -13.99
N LEU A 89 -0.15 -7.88 -14.32
CA LEU A 89 -1.58 -7.62 -14.19
C LEU A 89 -1.96 -7.47 -12.71
N PRO A 90 -2.92 -6.59 -12.37
CA PRO A 90 -3.37 -6.43 -11.00
C PRO A 90 -4.01 -7.71 -10.44
N GLU A 91 -4.67 -8.51 -11.28
CA GLU A 91 -5.27 -9.79 -10.91
C GLU A 91 -4.21 -10.81 -10.48
N GLU A 92 -3.10 -10.87 -11.20
CA GLU A 92 -1.96 -11.75 -10.90
C GLU A 92 -1.24 -11.30 -9.64
N SER A 93 -0.97 -9.99 -9.53
CA SER A 93 -0.34 -9.38 -8.34
C SER A 93 -1.17 -9.64 -7.08
N ALA A 94 -2.50 -9.50 -7.17
CA ALA A 94 -3.39 -9.75 -6.06
C ALA A 94 -3.47 -11.24 -5.71
N ARG A 95 -3.49 -12.14 -6.70
CA ARG A 95 -3.46 -13.60 -6.47
C ARG A 95 -2.15 -14.00 -5.78
N PHE A 96 -1.03 -13.47 -6.24
CA PHE A 96 0.28 -13.70 -5.68
C PHE A 96 0.33 -13.34 -4.19
N LEU A 97 0.01 -12.09 -3.83
CA LEU A 97 0.11 -11.63 -2.44
C LEU A 97 -0.84 -12.38 -1.49
N ARG A 98 -2.04 -12.76 -1.94
CA ARG A 98 -2.97 -13.57 -1.13
C ARG A 98 -2.41 -14.95 -0.78
N ASN A 99 -1.60 -15.52 -1.66
CA ASN A 99 -1.04 -16.86 -1.49
C ASN A 99 0.31 -16.86 -0.75
N VAL A 100 0.87 -15.70 -0.40
CA VAL A 100 2.07 -15.62 0.44
C VAL A 100 1.76 -16.18 1.82
N VAL A 101 2.50 -17.21 2.22
CA VAL A 101 2.43 -17.81 3.56
C VAL A 101 3.33 -17.01 4.48
N LEU A 102 2.74 -16.45 5.54
CA LEU A 102 3.48 -15.71 6.56
C LEU A 102 3.92 -16.67 7.67
N PRO A 103 5.14 -16.56 8.18
CA PRO A 103 5.55 -17.29 9.37
C PRO A 103 4.80 -16.78 10.61
N ASP A 104 4.66 -17.64 11.62
CA ASP A 104 3.99 -17.27 12.87
C ASP A 104 4.73 -16.15 13.60
N ASP A 105 3.99 -15.26 14.27
CA ASP A 105 4.55 -14.13 15.02
C ASP A 105 5.49 -14.58 16.16
N SER A 106 5.49 -15.86 16.54
CA SER A 106 6.42 -16.44 17.53
C SER A 106 7.84 -16.67 16.99
N THR A 107 8.06 -16.67 15.67
CA THR A 107 9.38 -16.89 15.05
C THR A 107 10.11 -15.60 14.66
N ASP A 108 9.48 -14.44 14.82
CA ASP A 108 10.01 -13.13 14.39
C ASP A 108 10.88 -12.45 15.47
N ASN A 109 11.11 -13.12 16.60
CA ASN A 109 11.80 -12.57 17.78
C ASN A 109 13.30 -12.91 17.83
N ASP A 110 13.88 -13.39 16.72
CA ASP A 110 15.28 -13.85 16.61
C ASP A 110 16.21 -12.86 15.88
N TYR A 111 15.79 -11.61 15.70
CA TYR A 111 16.66 -10.55 15.17
C TYR A 111 17.09 -9.59 16.29
N ASP A 112 18.24 -9.90 16.89
CA ASP A 112 19.13 -9.01 17.65
C ASP A 112 20.16 -8.39 16.68
#